data_AF-A0A847B8V9-F1
#
_entry.id   AF-A0A847B8V9-F1
#
_cell.length_a   1.000
_cell.length_b   1.000
_cell.length_c   1.000
_cell.angle_alpha   90.00
_cell.angle_beta   90.00
_cell.angle_gamma   90.00
#
_symmetry.space_group_name_H-M   'P 1'
#
loop_
_entity.id
_entity.type
_entity.pdbx_description
1 polymer ?
#
loop_
_entity_poly.entity_id
_entity_poly.type
_entity_poly.pdbx_seq_one_letter_code
_entity_poly.pdbx_strand_id
1 'polypeptide(L)'
;MIKTIGAGFGQSFDLADIKYGKIIIMTDADTDGAHIQTLLLTFFYHYMRTLITAGHVYVAVPPLYRVFKEMNKQVTQEYAWNDKDLEEAKKKVGPGYKISRYKGLGEMNENQLKETTMDLKSRLLIRVSIEDPLFVEKQVGVLMGKDASVRRQWVEENVDFNKIDTFIKEVK
;
A
#
# COMPACT_ATOMS: atom_id res chain seq x y z
N MET A 1 8.38 -4.47 16.76
CA MET A 1 7.13 -5.10 16.27
C MET A 1 6.63 -6.23 17.18
N ILE A 2 7.40 -7.29 17.45
CA ILE A 2 6.94 -8.41 18.31
C ILE A 2 6.47 -7.92 19.70
N LYS A 3 7.32 -7.15 20.41
CA LYS A 3 6.99 -6.59 21.74
C LYS A 3 5.76 -5.67 21.73
N THR A 4 5.54 -4.93 20.64
CA THR A 4 4.43 -3.98 20.53
C THR A 4 3.13 -4.69 20.23
N ILE A 5 3.13 -5.70 19.35
CA ILE A 5 1.96 -6.55 19.09
C ILE A 5 1.56 -7.31 20.36
N GLY A 6 2.57 -7.79 21.11
CA GLY A 6 2.36 -8.33 22.46
C GLY A 6 1.96 -9.81 22.53
N ALA A 7 1.84 -10.47 21.39
CA ALA A 7 1.25 -11.80 21.25
C ALA A 7 2.26 -12.95 21.07
N GLY A 8 3.56 -12.74 21.31
CA GLY A 8 4.60 -13.74 20.99
C GLY A 8 4.90 -13.85 19.49
N PHE A 9 5.55 -14.94 19.05
CA PHE A 9 5.88 -15.20 17.64
C PHE A 9 6.09 -16.70 17.37
N GLY A 10 5.80 -17.15 16.14
CA GLY A 10 5.96 -18.54 15.74
C GLY A 10 5.06 -19.46 16.57
N GLN A 11 5.65 -20.47 17.21
CA GLN A 11 4.91 -21.44 18.01
C GLN A 11 4.32 -20.87 19.31
N SER A 12 4.88 -19.77 19.83
CA SER A 12 4.38 -19.10 21.04
C SER A 12 3.39 -17.97 20.72
N PHE A 13 2.94 -17.86 19.47
CA PHE A 13 2.00 -16.81 19.08
C PHE A 13 0.58 -17.11 19.59
N ASP A 14 -0.01 -16.19 20.36
CA ASP A 14 -1.40 -16.26 20.81
C ASP A 14 -2.19 -15.03 20.34
N LEU A 15 -3.27 -15.26 19.59
CA LEU A 15 -4.14 -14.20 19.09
C LEU A 15 -4.87 -13.47 20.24
N ALA A 16 -5.12 -14.11 21.37
CA ALA A 16 -5.82 -13.50 22.50
C ALA A 16 -5.03 -12.33 23.14
N ASP A 17 -3.71 -12.35 23.02
CA ASP A 17 -2.80 -11.39 23.64
C ASP A 17 -2.50 -10.16 22.76
N ILE A 18 -3.11 -10.05 21.57
CA ILE A 18 -2.85 -8.93 20.68
C ILE A 18 -3.31 -7.60 21.31
N LYS A 19 -2.44 -6.60 21.25
CA LYS A 19 -2.76 -5.25 21.77
C LYS A 19 -3.51 -4.37 20.78
N TYR A 20 -3.55 -4.78 19.51
CA TYR A 20 -4.13 -3.99 18.43
C TYR A 20 -5.08 -4.86 17.59
N GLY A 21 -6.32 -4.39 17.44
CA GLY A 21 -7.29 -5.06 16.56
C GLY A 21 -7.02 -4.87 15.07
N LYS A 22 -6.16 -3.90 14.68
CA LYS A 22 -5.74 -3.68 13.30
C LYS A 22 -4.25 -3.33 13.27
N ILE A 23 -3.50 -4.06 12.45
CA ILE A 23 -2.12 -3.75 12.08
C ILE A 23 -2.16 -3.24 10.65
N ILE A 24 -1.77 -1.99 10.45
CA ILE A 24 -1.82 -1.33 9.15
C ILE A 24 -0.38 -1.09 8.68
N ILE A 25 -0.02 -1.72 7.57
CA ILE A 25 1.23 -1.47 6.85
C ILE A 25 1.00 -0.23 5.97
N MET A 26 1.70 0.86 6.26
CA MET A 26 1.62 2.10 5.49
C MET A 26 3.03 2.45 5.03
N THR A 27 3.25 2.37 3.72
CA THR A 27 4.53 2.65 3.06
C THR A 27 4.30 3.61 1.91
N ASP A 28 5.40 4.10 1.33
CA ASP A 28 5.35 4.95 0.14
C ASP A 28 4.75 4.20 -1.06
N ALA A 29 4.16 4.98 -1.98
CA ALA A 29 3.52 4.50 -3.20
C ALA A 29 4.55 4.29 -4.34
N ASP A 30 5.74 3.83 -3.99
CA ASP A 30 6.86 3.59 -4.90
C ASP A 30 7.33 2.13 -4.85
N THR A 31 8.38 1.83 -5.62
CA THR A 31 8.95 0.48 -5.71
C THR A 31 9.55 0.00 -4.39
N ASP A 32 10.13 0.91 -3.61
CA ASP A 32 10.75 0.56 -2.33
C ASP A 32 9.69 0.28 -1.26
N GLY A 33 8.58 1.03 -1.28
CA GLY A 33 7.40 0.77 -0.47
C GLY A 33 6.79 -0.59 -0.77
N ALA A 34 6.64 -0.96 -2.05
CA ALA A 34 6.17 -2.30 -2.44
C ALA A 34 7.11 -3.41 -1.94
N HIS A 35 8.42 -3.16 -1.95
CA HIS A 35 9.41 -4.10 -1.42
C HIS A 35 9.29 -4.26 0.10
N ILE A 36 9.15 -3.16 0.85
CA ILE A 36 8.94 -3.18 2.31
C ILE A 36 7.64 -3.92 2.66
N GLN A 37 6.55 -3.67 1.92
CA GLN A 37 5.29 -4.40 2.10
C GLN A 37 5.50 -5.91 1.96
N THR A 38 6.21 -6.33 0.92
CA THR A 38 6.51 -7.76 0.68
C THR A 38 7.30 -8.38 1.83
N LEU A 39 8.31 -7.67 2.34
CA LEU A 39 9.11 -8.12 3.49
C LEU A 39 8.27 -8.29 4.76
N LEU A 40 7.42 -7.30 5.07
CA LEU A 40 6.56 -7.32 6.25
C LEU A 40 5.49 -8.40 6.15
N LEU A 41 4.85 -8.56 4.98
CA LEU A 41 3.86 -9.61 4.74
C LEU A 41 4.49 -11.00 4.86
N THR A 42 5.70 -11.18 4.34
CA THR A 42 6.46 -12.43 4.50
C THR A 42 6.78 -12.72 5.97
N PHE A 43 7.18 -11.69 6.74
CA PHE A 43 7.37 -11.84 8.18
C PHE A 43 6.07 -12.27 8.88
N PHE A 44 4.95 -11.60 8.62
CA PHE A 44 3.67 -11.97 9.23
C PHE A 44 3.23 -13.37 8.81
N TYR A 45 3.47 -13.77 7.56
CA TYR A 45 3.12 -15.09 7.06
C TYR A 45 3.88 -16.22 7.76
N HIS A 46 5.19 -16.04 8.00
CA HIS A 46 6.02 -17.06 8.66
C HIS A 46 5.85 -17.11 10.18
N TYR A 47 5.74 -15.94 10.83
CA TYR A 47 5.82 -15.87 12.29
C TYR A 47 4.48 -15.56 12.97
N MET A 48 3.49 -15.04 12.24
CA MET A 48 2.22 -14.56 12.80
C MET A 48 1.05 -14.88 11.87
N ARG A 49 1.05 -16.07 11.23
CA ARG A 49 0.10 -16.46 10.19
C ARG A 49 -1.35 -16.26 10.63
N THR A 50 -1.65 -16.60 11.89
CA THR A 50 -2.97 -16.45 12.51
C THR A 50 -3.48 -15.01 12.50
N LEU A 51 -2.58 -14.02 12.56
CA LEU A 51 -2.92 -12.61 12.49
C LEU A 51 -3.47 -12.21 11.11
N ILE A 52 -2.95 -12.84 10.04
CA ILE A 52 -3.43 -12.67 8.67
C ILE A 52 -4.76 -13.41 8.49
N THR A 53 -4.89 -14.66 8.95
CA THR A 53 -6.11 -15.45 8.74
C THR A 53 -7.31 -14.93 9.56
N ALA A 54 -7.07 -14.38 10.75
CA ALA A 54 -8.08 -13.63 11.50
C ALA A 54 -8.36 -12.24 10.88
N GLY A 55 -7.54 -11.83 9.90
CA GLY A 55 -7.70 -10.62 9.11
C GLY A 55 -7.50 -9.34 9.91
N HIS A 56 -6.48 -9.33 10.76
CA HIS A 56 -6.02 -8.13 11.48
C HIS A 56 -4.94 -7.35 10.72
N VAL A 57 -4.37 -7.90 9.63
CA VAL A 57 -3.38 -7.22 8.78
C VAL A 57 -4.07 -6.46 7.65
N TYR A 58 -3.69 -5.20 7.48
CA TYR A 58 -4.16 -4.32 6.42
C TYR A 58 -2.97 -3.61 5.76
N VAL A 59 -3.14 -3.21 4.51
CA VAL A 59 -2.25 -2.30 3.80
C VAL A 59 -3.01 -1.00 3.54
N ALA A 60 -2.45 0.13 3.97
CA ALA A 60 -2.99 1.44 3.65
C ALA A 60 -2.63 1.80 2.21
N VAL A 61 -3.59 2.36 1.49
CA VAL A 61 -3.37 2.81 0.12
C VAL A 61 -3.38 4.34 0.10
N PRO A 62 -2.21 5.00 0.05
CA PRO A 62 -2.14 6.44 -0.14
C PRO A 62 -2.64 6.86 -1.53
N PRO A 63 -3.17 8.08 -1.68
CA PRO A 63 -3.56 8.61 -2.98
C PRO A 63 -2.33 8.86 -3.86
N LEU A 64 -2.49 8.62 -5.17
CA LEU A 64 -1.45 8.87 -6.17
C LEU A 64 -1.45 10.33 -6.64
N TYR A 65 -2.63 10.96 -6.65
CA TYR A 65 -2.80 12.30 -7.17
C TYR A 65 -3.57 13.19 -6.21
N ARG A 66 -3.24 14.49 -6.26
CA ARG A 66 -4.02 15.59 -5.70
C ARG A 66 -4.40 16.54 -6.81
N VAL A 67 -5.70 16.76 -6.98
CA VAL A 67 -6.24 17.78 -7.86
C VAL A 67 -6.71 18.93 -6.99
N PHE A 68 -6.22 20.14 -7.24
CA PHE A 68 -6.57 21.29 -6.40
C PHE A 68 -6.70 22.58 -7.19
N LYS A 69 -7.52 23.49 -6.68
CA LYS A 69 -7.72 24.84 -7.21
C LYS A 69 -7.77 25.82 -6.06
N GLU A 70 -7.11 26.94 -6.24
CA GLU A 70 -7.11 28.04 -5.28
C GLU A 70 -7.84 29.25 -5.88
N MET A 71 -8.89 29.71 -5.21
CA MET A 71 -9.66 30.89 -5.61
C MET A 71 -10.00 31.70 -4.36
N ASN A 72 -9.68 33.00 -4.35
CA ASN A 72 -9.97 33.91 -3.23
C ASN A 72 -9.51 33.38 -1.85
N LYS A 73 -8.31 32.78 -1.78
CA LYS A 73 -7.74 32.11 -0.57
C LYS A 73 -8.49 30.85 -0.09
N GLN A 74 -9.50 30.38 -0.82
CA GLN A 74 -10.14 29.10 -0.57
C GLN A 74 -9.53 28.04 -1.49
N VAL A 75 -9.07 26.95 -0.89
CA VAL A 75 -8.51 25.80 -1.62
C VAL A 75 -9.58 24.72 -1.70
N THR A 76 -10.00 24.39 -2.92
CA THR A 76 -10.80 23.19 -3.20
C THR A 76 -9.83 22.11 -3.66
N GLN A 77 -9.87 20.93 -3.04
CA GLN A 77 -8.97 19.83 -3.37
C GLN A 77 -9.70 18.49 -3.33
N GLU A 78 -9.28 17.59 -4.19
CA GLU A 78 -9.75 16.21 -4.29
C GLU A 78 -8.53 15.29 -4.46
N TYR A 79 -8.64 14.07 -3.94
CA TYR A 79 -7.60 13.05 -4.01
C TYR A 79 -8.04 11.90 -4.92
N ALA A 80 -7.09 11.30 -5.63
CA ALA A 80 -7.34 10.19 -6.54
C ALA A 80 -6.32 9.07 -6.36
N TRP A 81 -6.79 7.82 -6.42
CA TRP A 81 -5.98 6.61 -6.22
C TRP A 81 -5.64 5.89 -7.52
N ASN A 82 -6.34 6.19 -8.60
CA ASN A 82 -6.09 5.64 -9.93
C ASN A 82 -6.43 6.67 -11.02
N ASP A 83 -6.12 6.36 -12.28
CA ASP A 83 -6.36 7.27 -13.41
C ASP A 83 -7.85 7.58 -13.65
N LYS A 84 -8.75 6.65 -13.32
CA LYS A 84 -10.20 6.90 -13.44
C LYS A 84 -10.67 7.89 -12.38
N ASP A 85 -10.22 7.71 -11.13
CA ASP A 85 -10.51 8.63 -10.04
C ASP A 85 -9.94 10.03 -10.32
N LEU A 86 -8.81 10.10 -11.02
CA LEU A 86 -8.18 11.36 -11.43
C LEU A 86 -9.09 12.15 -12.38
N GLU A 87 -9.70 11.49 -13.38
CA GLU A 87 -10.65 12.13 -14.29
C GLU A 87 -11.91 12.64 -13.56
N GLU A 88 -12.39 11.89 -12.56
CA GLU A 88 -13.51 12.32 -11.73
C GLU A 88 -13.14 13.51 -10.83
N ALA A 89 -11.95 13.49 -10.22
CA ALA A 89 -11.43 14.58 -9.41
C ALA A 89 -11.25 15.87 -10.23
N LYS A 90 -10.74 15.77 -11.46
CA LYS A 90 -10.66 16.90 -12.42
C LYS A 90 -12.03 17.53 -12.66
N LYS A 91 -13.08 16.72 -12.86
CA LYS A 91 -14.45 17.21 -13.07
C LYS A 91 -15.03 17.89 -11.82
N LYS A 92 -14.80 17.34 -10.63
CA LYS A 92 -15.29 17.91 -9.36
C LYS A 92 -14.67 19.26 -9.04
N VAL A 93 -13.36 19.40 -9.22
CA VAL A 93 -12.64 20.67 -8.97
C VAL A 93 -12.98 21.72 -10.02
N GLY A 94 -13.25 21.30 -11.26
CA GLY A 94 -13.63 22.17 -12.35
C GLY A 94 -12.45 22.91 -13.00
N PRO A 95 -12.71 23.76 -14.01
CA PRO A 95 -11.66 24.36 -14.83
C PRO A 95 -10.69 25.23 -14.02
N GLY A 96 -9.42 25.21 -14.42
CA GLY A 96 -8.32 25.89 -13.70
C GLY A 96 -7.72 25.06 -12.56
N TYR A 97 -7.93 23.75 -12.55
CA TYR A 97 -7.30 22.84 -11.60
C TYR A 97 -5.78 22.74 -11.84
N LYS A 98 -5.05 22.40 -10.78
CA LYS A 98 -3.65 21.96 -10.80
C LYS A 98 -3.60 20.52 -10.31
N ILE A 99 -2.68 19.74 -10.86
CA ILE A 99 -2.46 18.34 -10.49
C ILE A 99 -1.08 18.22 -9.87
N SER A 100 -1.00 17.50 -8.76
CA SER A 100 0.24 17.06 -8.14
C SER A 100 0.19 15.54 -8.00
N ARG A 101 1.26 14.86 -8.41
CA ARG A 101 1.44 13.42 -8.20
C ARG A 101 2.32 13.22 -6.97
N TYR A 102 1.87 12.37 -6.07
CA TYR A 102 2.64 11.94 -4.91
C TYR A 102 3.54 10.77 -5.31
N LYS A 103 4.84 10.90 -5.06
CA LYS A 103 5.80 9.80 -5.24
C LYS A 103 6.02 9.00 -3.97
N GLY A 104 5.82 9.63 -2.81
CA GLY A 104 5.97 9.00 -1.50
C GLY A 104 5.19 9.74 -0.43
N LEU A 105 5.10 9.17 0.77
CA LEU A 105 4.36 9.76 1.89
C LEU A 105 5.03 11.05 2.39
N GLY A 106 6.34 11.18 2.21
CA GLY A 106 7.11 12.38 2.60
C GLY A 106 6.73 13.65 1.81
N GLU A 107 6.07 13.52 0.66
CA GLU A 107 5.55 14.67 -0.11
C GLU A 107 4.18 15.15 0.40
N MET A 108 3.59 14.45 1.37
CA MET A 108 2.31 14.80 1.98
C MET A 108 2.52 15.53 3.31
N ASN A 109 1.74 16.60 3.51
CA ASN A 109 1.68 17.25 4.82
C ASN A 109 0.82 16.43 5.80
N GLU A 110 1.00 16.65 7.11
CA GLU A 110 0.27 15.94 8.17
C GLU A 110 -1.26 15.92 7.96
N ASN A 111 -1.84 17.07 7.62
CA ASN A 111 -3.28 17.16 7.37
C ASN A 111 -3.73 16.29 6.19
N GLN A 112 -2.92 16.21 5.13
CA GLN A 112 -3.22 15.41 3.95
C GLN A 112 -3.13 13.92 4.26
N LEU A 113 -2.08 13.52 5.00
CA LEU A 113 -1.93 12.13 5.44
C LEU A 113 -3.10 11.72 6.35
N LYS A 114 -3.44 12.59 7.30
CA LYS A 114 -4.56 12.35 8.21
C LYS A 114 -5.88 12.19 7.46
N GLU A 115 -6.18 13.09 6.53
CA GLU A 115 -7.40 13.10 5.75
C GLU A 115 -7.49 11.92 4.78
N THR A 116 -6.38 11.43 4.22
CA THR A 116 -6.41 10.47 3.12
C THR A 116 -6.15 9.03 3.53
N THR A 117 -5.27 8.79 4.51
CA THR A 117 -4.83 7.43 4.87
C THR A 117 -5.11 7.05 6.32
N MET A 118 -5.28 8.02 7.22
CA MET A 118 -5.46 7.72 8.64
C MET A 118 -6.91 7.83 9.12
N ASP A 119 -7.69 8.78 8.59
CA ASP A 119 -9.07 9.00 9.03
C ASP A 119 -9.98 7.81 8.70
N LEU A 120 -10.80 7.43 9.67
CA LEU A 120 -11.60 6.21 9.62
C LEU A 120 -12.66 6.24 8.51
N LYS A 121 -13.09 7.43 8.09
CA LYS A 121 -14.18 7.62 7.12
C LYS A 121 -13.69 7.63 5.68
N SER A 122 -12.50 8.19 5.45
CA SER A 122 -11.96 8.42 4.12
C SER A 122 -10.86 7.45 3.72
N ARG A 123 -10.17 6.82 4.68
CA ARG A 123 -9.03 5.95 4.37
C ARG A 123 -9.44 4.73 3.56
N LEU A 124 -8.58 4.38 2.61
CA LEU A 124 -8.68 3.14 1.86
C LEU A 124 -7.69 2.11 2.43
N LEU A 125 -8.21 0.97 2.87
CA LEU A 125 -7.43 -0.14 3.41
C LEU A 125 -7.70 -1.41 2.62
N ILE A 126 -6.65 -2.11 2.23
CA ILE A 126 -6.72 -3.48 1.70
C ILE A 126 -6.55 -4.43 2.88
N ARG A 127 -7.55 -5.30 3.14
CA ARG A 127 -7.43 -6.35 4.14
C ARG A 127 -6.68 -7.53 3.53
N VAL A 128 -5.59 -7.95 4.16
CA VAL A 128 -4.80 -9.09 3.68
C VAL A 128 -5.49 -10.38 4.12
N SER A 129 -5.60 -11.33 3.20
CA SER A 129 -6.15 -12.66 3.47
C SER A 129 -5.33 -13.73 2.74
N ILE A 130 -5.45 -14.98 3.19
CA ILE A 130 -4.79 -16.14 2.59
C ILE A 130 -5.89 -17.03 2.06
N GLU A 131 -6.07 -17.05 0.74
CA GLU A 131 -7.08 -17.90 0.09
C GLU A 131 -6.56 -19.32 -0.12
N ASP A 132 -5.37 -19.46 -0.72
CA ASP A 132 -4.70 -20.75 -0.93
C ASP A 132 -3.33 -20.77 -0.22
N PRO A 133 -3.22 -21.43 0.94
CA PRO A 133 -1.96 -21.54 1.68
C PRO A 133 -0.84 -22.23 0.89
N LEU A 134 -1.15 -23.21 0.04
CA LEU A 134 -0.13 -23.94 -0.73
C LEU A 134 0.45 -23.06 -1.83
N PHE A 135 -0.42 -22.32 -2.52
CA PHE A 135 0.01 -21.34 -3.51
C PHE A 135 0.86 -20.25 -2.87
N VAL A 136 0.42 -19.69 -1.73
CA VAL A 136 1.16 -18.63 -1.03
C VAL A 136 2.52 -19.14 -0.55
N GLU A 137 2.61 -20.33 0.05
CA GLU A 137 3.90 -20.92 0.46
C GLU A 137 4.86 -21.06 -0.72
N LYS A 138 4.37 -21.52 -1.87
CA LYS A 138 5.17 -21.62 -3.10
C LYS A 138 5.66 -20.26 -3.56
N GLN A 139 4.79 -19.24 -3.63
CA GLN A 139 5.15 -17.90 -4.07
C GLN A 139 6.15 -17.24 -3.12
N VAL A 140 5.93 -17.33 -1.81
CA VAL A 140 6.86 -16.82 -0.80
C VAL A 140 8.20 -17.53 -0.91
N GLY A 141 8.22 -18.85 -1.11
CA GLY A 141 9.44 -19.62 -1.31
C GLY A 141 10.23 -19.21 -2.56
N VAL A 142 9.54 -18.91 -3.67
CA VAL A 142 10.16 -18.45 -4.93
C VAL A 142 10.71 -17.02 -4.79
N LEU A 143 9.90 -16.08 -4.29
CA LEU A 143 10.23 -14.66 -4.27
C LEU A 143 11.20 -14.28 -3.14
N MET A 144 11.06 -14.92 -1.98
CA MET A 144 11.79 -14.58 -0.74
C MET A 144 12.80 -15.65 -0.33
N GLY A 145 12.95 -16.70 -1.15
CA GLY A 145 13.90 -17.77 -0.93
C GLY A 145 15.37 -17.38 -1.13
N LYS A 146 16.25 -18.31 -0.76
CA LYS A 146 17.71 -18.17 -0.90
C LYS A 146 18.19 -18.37 -2.34
N ASP A 147 17.45 -19.14 -3.14
CA ASP A 147 17.84 -19.44 -4.51
C ASP A 147 17.53 -18.24 -5.44
N ALA A 148 18.60 -17.60 -5.93
CA ALA A 148 18.48 -16.46 -6.83
C ALA A 148 18.05 -16.87 -8.25
N SER A 149 18.37 -18.08 -8.70
CA SER A 149 18.11 -18.56 -10.05
C SER A 149 16.61 -18.75 -10.28
N VAL A 150 15.91 -19.36 -9.31
CA VAL A 150 14.45 -19.56 -9.38
C VAL A 150 13.71 -18.23 -9.40
N ARG A 151 14.13 -17.28 -8.57
CA ARG A 151 13.58 -15.92 -8.56
C ARG A 151 13.82 -15.20 -9.89
N ARG A 152 15.02 -15.33 -10.47
CA ARG A 152 15.33 -14.73 -11.76
C ARG A 152 14.43 -15.28 -12.87
N GLN A 153 14.26 -16.60 -12.94
CA GLN A 153 13.37 -17.24 -13.90
C GLN A 153 11.93 -16.71 -13.75
N TRP A 154 11.43 -16.63 -12.52
CA TRP A 154 10.09 -16.08 -12.26
C TRP A 154 9.95 -14.64 -12.76
N VAL A 155 10.96 -13.79 -12.56
CA VAL A 155 10.96 -12.41 -13.04
C VAL A 155 10.94 -12.36 -14.57
N GLU A 156 11.75 -13.18 -15.25
CA GLU A 156 11.79 -13.23 -16.72
C GLU A 156 10.46 -13.71 -17.33
N GLU A 157 9.75 -14.62 -16.66
CA GLU A 157 8.47 -15.17 -17.13
C GLU A 157 7.27 -14.23 -16.88
N ASN A 158 7.32 -13.38 -15.84
CA ASN A 158 6.14 -12.63 -15.36
C ASN A 158 6.25 -11.11 -15.51
N VAL A 159 7.45 -10.54 -15.67
CA VAL A 159 7.64 -9.08 -15.73
C VAL A 159 7.81 -8.62 -17.17
N ASP A 160 6.93 -7.73 -17.62
CA ASP A 160 7.09 -7.03 -18.89
C ASP A 160 8.02 -5.81 -18.72
N PHE A 161 9.25 -5.94 -19.21
CA PHE A 161 10.26 -4.90 -19.18
C PHE A 161 10.03 -3.76 -20.17
N ASN A 162 9.08 -3.88 -21.11
CA ASN A 162 8.82 -2.87 -22.13
C ASN A 162 7.72 -1.89 -21.75
N LYS A 163 7.12 -2.04 -20.56
CA LYS A 163 6.02 -1.18 -20.11
C LYS A 163 6.54 0.23 -19.74
N ILE A 164 6.11 1.24 -20.49
CA ILE A 164 6.51 2.64 -20.29
C ILE A 164 5.44 3.38 -19.48
N ASP A 165 5.84 4.13 -18.43
CA ASP A 165 4.94 5.02 -17.68
C ASP A 165 4.53 6.22 -18.57
N THR A 166 3.27 6.25 -18.98
CA THR A 166 2.70 7.28 -19.86
C THR A 166 2.40 8.59 -19.14
N PHE A 167 2.40 8.62 -17.80
CA PHE A 167 1.98 9.79 -17.02
C PHE A 167 2.90 11.01 -17.22
N ILE A 168 4.17 10.79 -17.55
CA ILE A 168 5.15 11.88 -17.78
C ILE A 168 4.69 12.82 -18.93
N LYS A 169 3.83 12.36 -19.84
CA LYS A 169 3.33 13.18 -20.96
C LYS A 169 2.24 14.19 -20.57
N GLU A 170 1.51 13.98 -19.47
CA GLU A 170 0.38 14.85 -19.06
C GLU A 170 0.77 16.02 -18.14
N VAL A 171 2.01 16.05 -17.64
CA VAL A 171 2.50 17.07 -16.69
C VAL A 171 3.25 18.23 -17.38
N LYS A 172 3.18 18.33 -18.72
CA LYS A 172 3.75 19.46 -19.47
C LYS A 172 2.71 20.56 -19.72
#